data_AF-A0A961G4C9-F1
#
_entry.id   AF-A0A961G4C9-F1
#
_cell.length_a   1.000
_cell.length_b   1.000
_cell.length_c   1.000
_cell.angle_alpha   90.00
_cell.angle_beta   90.00
_cell.angle_gamma   90.00
#
_symmetry.space_group_name_H-M   'P 1'
#
loop_
_entity.id
_entity.type
_entity.pdbx_description
1 polymer ?
#
loop_
_entity_poly.entity_id
_entity_poly.type
_entity_poly.pdbx_seq_one_letter_code
_entity_poly.pdbx_strand_id
1 'polypeptide(L)'
;MNLINLHRLASGLLALVAMGGMAQARERVLFLGDSMSMGAFGAVMDREMRQQGFEVYTQVAGGASPYYWLSEYESLPCSIGYWAKTPERELRLGYVRAVPKIDQMLDLYQPDLVVVQTGVNLYATLRSKRRPKAENAAEIKLLIDRMCEVIAAHGARSFWVLPPHSHEERFARELQQELGQIMRQSIEAHQGNYFDSLAHTKFTGAYPATDGIHYGAEEASDWAMMTMKCLQASVQPGGPLVARAVPVVEKPSAAAAVRSAEVFSLPAAGSASLGAGGNATAAPAKVIEGAPVEAVPEVLLKLRLVEKSEIPRLTDVSYANALGTYEYEVVKDVLGNYPAQRIRVANGVVFHRKLTHIARQEPGDDIELRLVPLANYPSLQQWQIFDDLRPNYEMPLYTPKLN
;
A
#
# COMPACT_ATOMS: atom_id res chain seq x y z
N MET A 1 -80.75 58.17 8.99
CA MET A 1 -80.45 56.92 9.72
C MET A 1 -80.07 55.89 8.68
N ASN A 2 -78.77 55.68 8.48
CA ASN A 2 -78.21 54.92 7.36
C ASN A 2 -77.19 53.88 7.82
N LEU A 3 -77.43 52.66 7.35
CA LEU A 3 -76.51 51.74 6.67
C LEU A 3 -75.27 51.16 7.40
N ILE A 4 -75.42 49.87 7.73
CA ILE A 4 -74.61 48.70 7.31
C ILE A 4 -73.10 48.68 7.63
N ASN A 5 -72.76 47.80 8.57
CA ASN A 5 -71.42 47.30 8.86
C ASN A 5 -70.88 46.46 7.68
N LEU A 6 -69.79 46.93 7.06
CA LEU A 6 -69.08 46.24 6.00
C LEU A 6 -67.91 45.43 6.59
N HIS A 7 -67.95 44.12 6.32
CA HIS A 7 -66.88 43.15 6.58
C HIS A 7 -65.52 43.62 6.05
N ARG A 8 -64.50 43.66 6.92
CA ARG A 8 -63.09 43.65 6.52
C ARG A 8 -62.59 42.22 6.44
N LEU A 9 -62.70 41.66 5.23
CA LEU A 9 -61.85 40.59 4.71
C LEU A 9 -60.93 41.26 3.68
N ALA A 10 -59.61 41.24 3.87
CA ALA A 10 -58.63 41.20 2.79
C ALA A 10 -57.19 41.12 3.33
N SER A 11 -56.59 39.96 3.08
CA SER A 11 -55.22 39.82 2.59
C SER A 11 -54.08 39.98 3.59
N GLY A 12 -54.02 39.05 4.56
CA GLY A 12 -52.75 38.59 5.11
C GLY A 12 -51.96 37.86 4.01
N LEU A 13 -50.99 38.56 3.44
CA LEU A 13 -50.01 38.01 2.49
C LEU A 13 -49.14 37.02 3.27
N LEU A 14 -49.46 35.73 3.17
CA LEU A 14 -48.62 34.64 3.66
C LEU A 14 -47.34 34.64 2.80
N ALA A 15 -46.27 35.27 3.29
CA ALA A 15 -44.95 35.10 2.72
C ALA A 15 -44.52 33.64 2.96
N LEU A 16 -44.75 32.80 1.96
CA LEU A 16 -44.16 31.47 1.87
C LEU A 16 -42.65 31.68 1.69
N VAL A 17 -41.92 31.83 2.80
CA VAL A 17 -40.46 31.74 2.80
C VAL A 17 -40.16 30.32 2.37
N ALA A 18 -39.86 30.15 1.08
CA ALA A 18 -39.24 28.96 0.56
C ALA A 18 -37.90 28.81 1.29
N MET A 19 -37.92 28.10 2.42
CA MET A 19 -36.73 27.51 3.00
C MET A 19 -36.29 26.38 2.06
N GLY A 20 -35.82 26.77 0.87
CA GLY A 20 -34.89 25.97 0.11
C GLY A 20 -33.62 25.92 0.94
N GLY A 21 -33.60 25.05 1.93
CA GLY A 21 -32.38 24.65 2.59
C GLY A 21 -31.49 24.12 1.49
N MET A 22 -30.54 24.93 1.03
CA MET A 22 -29.44 24.43 0.22
C MET A 22 -28.85 23.30 1.04
N ALA A 23 -29.06 22.06 0.59
CA ALA A 23 -28.45 20.90 1.20
C ALA A 23 -26.96 21.21 1.23
N GLN A 24 -26.44 21.44 2.44
CA GLN A 24 -25.04 21.77 2.62
C GLN A 24 -24.25 20.65 1.95
N ALA A 25 -23.40 21.02 0.98
CA ALA A 25 -22.62 20.05 0.22
C ALA A 25 -21.89 19.14 1.22
N ARG A 26 -22.09 17.82 1.08
CA ARG A 26 -21.45 16.86 1.97
C ARG A 26 -19.95 16.91 1.71
N GLU A 27 -19.19 17.04 2.79
CA GLU A 27 -17.73 17.01 2.69
C GLU A 27 -17.28 15.62 2.19
N ARG A 28 -16.41 15.61 1.18
CA ARG A 28 -15.92 14.40 0.52
C ARG A 28 -14.62 13.94 1.16
N VAL A 29 -14.55 12.66 1.51
CA VAL A 29 -13.39 12.06 2.19
C VAL A 29 -12.79 10.96 1.33
N LEU A 30 -11.49 11.02 1.07
CA LEU A 30 -10.72 9.88 0.53
C LEU A 30 -10.02 9.17 1.68
N PHE A 31 -10.37 7.92 1.96
CA PHE A 31 -9.75 7.10 2.99
C PHE A 31 -8.78 6.10 2.36
N LEU A 32 -7.49 6.29 2.60
CA LEU A 32 -6.41 5.40 2.17
C LEU A 32 -5.99 4.49 3.34
N GLY A 33 -5.89 3.18 3.10
CA GLY A 33 -5.57 2.20 4.14
C GLY A 33 -4.57 1.12 3.69
N ASP A 34 -3.92 0.47 4.67
CA ASP A 34 -3.11 -0.74 4.45
C ASP A 34 -3.82 -2.03 4.94
N SER A 35 -3.07 -3.10 5.21
CA SER A 35 -3.66 -4.37 5.67
C SER A 35 -4.45 -4.25 6.97
N MET A 36 -4.11 -3.29 7.83
CA MET A 36 -4.84 -3.05 9.09
C MET A 36 -6.25 -2.52 8.82
N SER A 37 -6.44 -1.78 7.72
CA SER A 37 -7.74 -1.29 7.28
C SER A 37 -8.58 -2.31 6.51
N MET A 38 -8.03 -3.49 6.15
CA MET A 38 -8.82 -4.52 5.46
C MET A 38 -9.90 -5.15 6.37
N GLY A 39 -9.62 -5.17 7.68
CA GLY A 39 -10.47 -5.78 8.71
C GLY A 39 -11.33 -4.77 9.48
N ALA A 40 -11.49 -5.03 10.78
CA ALA A 40 -12.43 -4.30 11.63
C ALA A 40 -12.12 -2.80 11.76
N PHE A 41 -10.84 -2.42 11.85
CA PHE A 41 -10.45 -1.00 11.94
C PHE A 41 -11.00 -0.19 10.76
N GLY A 42 -10.70 -0.61 9.53
CA GLY A 42 -11.14 0.14 8.35
C GLY A 42 -12.66 0.08 8.16
N ALA A 43 -13.30 -1.05 8.47
CA ALA A 43 -14.76 -1.18 8.43
C ALA A 43 -15.47 -0.22 9.40
N VAL A 44 -14.92 -0.04 10.61
CA VAL A 44 -15.44 0.92 11.60
C VAL A 44 -15.18 2.35 11.13
N MET A 45 -13.95 2.71 10.76
CA MET A 45 -13.63 4.05 10.21
C MET A 45 -14.59 4.44 9.07
N ASP A 46 -14.75 3.58 8.07
CA ASP A 46 -15.62 3.77 6.91
C ASP A 46 -17.10 4.01 7.29
N ARG A 47 -17.61 3.20 8.22
CA ARG A 47 -18.98 3.28 8.72
C ARG A 47 -19.19 4.57 9.50
N GLU A 48 -18.32 4.88 10.46
CA GLU A 48 -18.46 6.04 11.33
C GLU A 48 -18.34 7.37 10.56
N MET A 49 -17.45 7.44 9.56
CA MET A 49 -17.38 8.61 8.68
C MET A 49 -18.69 8.78 7.89
N ARG A 50 -19.25 7.71 7.30
CA ARG A 50 -20.54 7.79 6.60
C ARG A 50 -21.70 8.17 7.51
N GLN A 51 -21.73 7.64 8.74
CA GLN A 51 -22.77 7.96 9.72
C GLN A 51 -22.76 9.44 10.14
N GLN A 52 -21.59 10.10 10.06
CA GLN A 52 -21.46 11.54 10.27
C GLN A 52 -21.85 12.39 9.05
N GLY A 53 -22.25 11.76 7.94
CA GLY A 53 -22.71 12.43 6.74
C GLY A 53 -21.62 12.76 5.73
N PHE A 54 -20.38 12.30 5.94
CA PHE A 54 -19.32 12.40 4.92
C PHE A 54 -19.66 11.55 3.69
N GLU A 55 -19.29 12.06 2.52
CA GLU A 55 -19.27 11.28 1.29
C GLU A 55 -17.90 10.64 1.12
N VAL A 56 -17.81 9.34 1.42
CA VAL A 56 -16.51 8.68 1.63
C VAL A 56 -16.16 7.77 0.45
N TYR A 57 -14.89 7.84 0.05
CA TYR A 57 -14.24 7.02 -0.97
C TYR A 57 -13.10 6.25 -0.29
N THR A 58 -13.29 4.96 -0.09
CA THR A 58 -12.34 4.09 0.64
C THR A 58 -11.51 3.31 -0.35
N GLN A 59 -10.19 3.29 -0.13
CA GLN A 59 -9.19 2.68 -0.98
C GLN A 59 -8.11 2.04 -0.10
N VAL A 60 -8.18 0.73 0.05
CA VAL A 60 -7.35 -0.03 0.96
C VAL A 60 -6.61 -1.12 0.18
N ALA A 61 -5.29 -1.17 0.34
CA ALA A 61 -4.46 -2.20 -0.26
C ALA A 61 -3.57 -2.84 0.80
N GLY A 62 -3.67 -4.15 0.98
CA GLY A 62 -2.85 -4.89 1.93
C GLY A 62 -1.35 -4.72 1.65
N GLY A 63 -0.57 -4.40 2.67
CA GLY A 63 0.87 -4.11 2.51
C GLY A 63 1.19 -2.72 1.96
N ALA A 64 0.18 -1.86 1.74
CA ALA A 64 0.42 -0.54 1.19
C ALA A 64 1.33 0.32 2.07
N SER A 65 2.16 1.09 1.37
CA SER A 65 3.02 2.16 1.86
C SER A 65 2.94 3.30 0.84
N PRO A 66 3.53 4.48 1.07
CA PRO A 66 3.51 5.58 0.11
C PRO A 66 3.90 5.21 -1.33
N TYR A 67 4.77 4.22 -1.53
CA TYR A 67 5.13 3.70 -2.85
C TYR A 67 3.91 3.21 -3.69
N TYR A 68 2.87 2.71 -3.04
CA TYR A 68 1.65 2.29 -3.72
C TYR A 68 0.88 3.47 -4.30
N TRP A 69 0.86 4.59 -3.55
CA TRP A 69 -0.03 5.72 -3.80
C TRP A 69 0.61 6.78 -4.70
N LEU A 70 1.91 7.02 -4.57
CA LEU A 70 2.62 8.07 -5.28
C LEU A 70 2.87 7.69 -6.76
N SER A 71 2.60 8.62 -7.69
CA SER A 71 2.61 8.36 -9.14
C SER A 71 3.99 8.42 -9.77
N GLU A 72 4.99 8.99 -9.08
CA GLU A 72 6.39 8.88 -9.46
C GLU A 72 6.97 7.47 -9.27
N TYR A 73 6.26 6.57 -8.60
CA TYR A 73 6.60 5.16 -8.48
C TYR A 73 5.72 4.30 -9.37
N GLU A 74 6.27 3.15 -9.78
CA GLU A 74 5.56 2.19 -10.62
C GLU A 74 4.25 1.72 -9.98
N SER A 75 3.30 1.33 -10.82
CA SER A 75 2.01 0.80 -10.37
C SER A 75 2.22 -0.59 -9.78
N LEU A 76 2.09 -0.70 -8.46
CA LEU A 76 2.29 -1.95 -7.74
C LEU A 76 1.03 -2.81 -7.74
N PRO A 77 1.16 -4.14 -7.96
CA PRO A 77 0.07 -5.06 -7.70
C PRO A 77 -0.17 -5.20 -6.20
N CYS A 78 -1.39 -5.57 -5.83
CA CYS A 78 -1.73 -5.94 -4.45
C CYS A 78 -2.31 -7.36 -4.45
N SER A 79 -1.60 -8.29 -3.82
CA SER A 79 -1.97 -9.71 -3.72
C SER A 79 -2.42 -10.15 -2.32
N ILE A 80 -2.33 -9.26 -1.33
CA ILE A 80 -2.73 -9.53 0.06
C ILE A 80 -4.24 -9.30 0.23
N GLY A 81 -4.79 -8.36 -0.53
CA GLY A 81 -6.21 -8.02 -0.53
C GLY A 81 -6.41 -6.54 -0.83
N TYR A 82 -7.46 -6.25 -1.58
CA TYR A 82 -7.82 -4.90 -1.99
C TYR A 82 -9.28 -4.64 -1.68
N TRP A 83 -9.57 -3.50 -1.07
CA TRP A 83 -10.91 -3.05 -0.76
C TRP A 83 -11.12 -1.63 -1.28
N ALA A 84 -12.09 -1.46 -2.16
CA ALA A 84 -12.54 -0.17 -2.65
C ALA A 84 -14.02 0.03 -2.33
N LYS A 85 -14.40 1.20 -1.83
CA LYS A 85 -15.80 1.55 -1.57
C LYS A 85 -16.08 2.99 -1.94
N THR A 86 -17.18 3.19 -2.63
CA THR A 86 -17.73 4.49 -3.04
C THR A 86 -19.13 4.63 -2.44
N PRO A 87 -19.83 5.76 -2.60
CA PRO A 87 -21.23 5.84 -2.20
C PRO A 87 -22.14 4.84 -2.92
N GLU A 88 -21.79 4.43 -4.16
CA GLU A 88 -22.64 3.58 -5.00
C GLU A 88 -22.26 2.09 -4.96
N ARG A 89 -20.99 1.77 -4.71
CA ARG A 89 -20.48 0.39 -4.80
C ARG A 89 -19.39 0.07 -3.78
N GLU A 90 -19.33 -1.20 -3.39
CA GLU A 90 -18.24 -1.81 -2.63
C GLU A 90 -17.63 -2.96 -3.43
N LEU A 91 -16.31 -3.05 -3.44
CA LEU A 91 -15.52 -4.06 -4.13
C LEU A 91 -14.44 -4.59 -3.19
N ARG A 92 -14.38 -5.91 -3.02
CA ARG A 92 -13.31 -6.59 -2.26
C ARG A 92 -12.72 -7.67 -3.15
N LEU A 93 -11.42 -7.62 -3.36
CA LEU A 93 -10.68 -8.51 -4.24
C LEU A 93 -9.47 -9.09 -3.50
N GLY A 94 -9.13 -10.35 -3.78
CA GLY A 94 -7.87 -10.93 -3.30
C GLY A 94 -6.65 -10.40 -4.06
N TYR A 95 -6.85 -9.95 -5.30
CA TYR A 95 -5.79 -9.46 -6.17
C TYR A 95 -6.24 -8.28 -7.03
N VAL A 96 -5.38 -7.28 -7.18
CA VAL A 96 -5.45 -6.27 -8.23
C VAL A 96 -4.08 -6.08 -8.86
N ARG A 97 -4.08 -5.91 -10.20
CA ARG A 97 -2.84 -5.75 -10.97
C ARG A 97 -2.15 -4.41 -10.70
N ALA A 98 -2.92 -3.37 -10.41
CA ALA A 98 -2.42 -2.04 -10.12
C ALA A 98 -3.33 -1.36 -9.11
N VAL A 99 -2.75 -0.87 -8.02
CA VAL A 99 -3.44 0.00 -7.07
C VAL A 99 -3.53 1.42 -7.67
N PRO A 100 -4.71 2.09 -7.66
CA PRO A 100 -4.85 3.45 -8.17
C PRO A 100 -3.92 4.44 -7.46
N LYS A 101 -3.36 5.39 -8.22
CA LYS A 101 -2.48 6.44 -7.68
C LYS A 101 -3.28 7.57 -7.04
N ILE A 102 -2.71 8.23 -6.05
CA ILE A 102 -3.42 9.22 -5.23
C ILE A 102 -3.81 10.46 -6.03
N ASP A 103 -2.98 10.94 -6.94
CA ASP A 103 -3.30 12.05 -7.85
C ASP A 103 -4.53 11.72 -8.71
N GLN A 104 -4.58 10.52 -9.29
CA GLN A 104 -5.74 10.05 -10.07
C GLN A 104 -7.03 10.02 -9.23
N MET A 105 -6.93 9.61 -7.96
CA MET A 105 -8.07 9.56 -7.04
C MET A 105 -8.48 10.96 -6.57
N LEU A 106 -7.53 11.87 -6.36
CA LEU A 106 -7.78 13.27 -6.01
C LEU A 106 -8.47 14.01 -7.17
N ASP A 107 -8.04 13.78 -8.40
CA ASP A 107 -8.69 14.33 -9.60
C ASP A 107 -10.12 13.78 -9.76
N LEU A 108 -10.31 12.47 -9.56
CA LEU A 108 -11.57 11.80 -9.77
C LEU A 108 -12.62 12.15 -8.70
N TYR A 109 -12.23 12.13 -7.43
CA TYR A 109 -13.17 12.28 -6.31
C TYR A 109 -13.21 13.70 -5.75
N GLN A 110 -12.16 14.51 -5.99
CA GLN A 110 -11.98 15.86 -5.45
C GLN A 110 -12.30 15.95 -3.95
N PRO A 111 -11.69 15.10 -3.11
CA PRO A 111 -12.01 15.08 -1.68
C PRO A 111 -11.60 16.40 -1.02
N ASP A 112 -12.36 16.83 -0.01
CA ASP A 112 -12.00 17.96 0.85
C ASP A 112 -11.01 17.53 1.95
N LEU A 113 -11.02 16.23 2.28
CA LEU A 113 -10.19 15.60 3.29
C LEU A 113 -9.67 14.24 2.81
N VAL A 114 -8.39 13.99 3.02
CA VAL A 114 -7.76 12.68 2.85
C VAL A 114 -7.38 12.12 4.22
N VAL A 115 -7.97 10.99 4.57
CA VAL A 115 -7.61 10.21 5.76
C VAL A 115 -6.63 9.13 5.33
N VAL A 116 -5.44 9.08 5.92
CA VAL A 116 -4.40 8.12 5.56
C VAL A 116 -4.05 7.25 6.76
N GLN A 117 -4.44 5.97 6.72
CA GLN A 117 -3.93 4.95 7.63
C GLN A 117 -2.88 4.11 6.89
N THR A 118 -1.62 4.44 7.12
CA THR A 118 -0.48 3.65 6.64
C THR A 118 0.69 3.87 7.59
N GLY A 119 1.66 2.97 7.55
CA GLY A 119 2.99 3.24 8.10
C GLY A 119 3.64 2.03 8.75
N VAL A 120 2.88 1.00 9.15
CA VAL A 120 3.50 -0.24 9.65
C VAL A 120 4.45 -0.85 8.61
N ASN A 121 4.09 -0.78 7.33
CA ASN A 121 4.95 -1.26 6.24
C ASN A 121 6.23 -0.43 6.06
N LEU A 122 6.31 0.78 6.63
CA LEU A 122 7.52 1.61 6.62
C LEU A 122 8.59 1.12 7.60
N TYR A 123 8.27 0.22 8.54
CA TYR A 123 9.30 -0.44 9.35
C TYR A 123 10.33 -1.19 8.49
N ALA A 124 9.89 -1.78 7.37
CA ALA A 124 10.79 -2.45 6.42
C ALA A 124 11.81 -1.45 5.82
N THR A 125 11.36 -0.22 5.56
CA THR A 125 12.23 0.87 5.08
C THR A 125 13.17 1.33 6.19
N LEU A 126 12.64 1.57 7.41
CA LEU A 126 13.42 2.12 8.52
C LEU A 126 14.55 1.19 8.97
N ARG A 127 14.27 -0.12 9.01
CA ARG A 127 15.22 -1.15 9.46
C ARG A 127 16.11 -1.70 8.35
N SER A 128 15.98 -1.20 7.11
CA SER A 128 16.70 -1.76 5.98
C SER A 128 18.20 -1.68 6.20
N LYS A 129 18.91 -2.79 6.01
CA LYS A 129 20.38 -2.85 6.10
C LYS A 129 21.07 -2.39 4.81
N ARG A 130 20.29 -2.07 3.76
CA ARG A 130 20.80 -1.74 2.42
C ARG A 130 21.47 -0.37 2.33
N ARG A 131 21.15 0.52 3.26
CA ARG A 131 21.67 1.88 3.32
C ARG A 131 21.83 2.31 4.78
N PRO A 132 22.65 3.35 5.05
CA PRO A 132 22.78 3.92 6.38
C PRO A 132 21.42 4.27 7.00
N LYS A 133 21.30 4.10 8.32
CA LYS A 133 20.06 4.40 9.07
C LYS A 133 19.53 5.82 8.79
N ALA A 134 20.43 6.80 8.66
CA ALA A 134 20.06 8.18 8.33
C ALA A 134 19.38 8.30 6.96
N GLU A 135 19.82 7.53 5.96
CA GLU A 135 19.19 7.51 4.63
C GLU A 135 17.83 6.80 4.65
N ASN A 136 17.65 5.76 5.48
CA ASN A 136 16.34 5.16 5.70
C ASN A 136 15.33 6.16 6.26
N ALA A 137 15.74 6.93 7.27
CA ALA A 137 14.91 7.97 7.87
C ALA A 137 14.58 9.09 6.86
N ALA A 138 15.57 9.52 6.07
CA ALA A 138 15.39 10.52 5.02
C ALA A 138 14.41 10.05 3.93
N GLU A 139 14.47 8.78 3.52
CA GLU A 139 13.49 8.22 2.57
C GLU A 139 12.07 8.27 3.13
N ILE A 140 11.87 7.82 4.37
CA ILE A 140 10.55 7.81 4.98
C ILE A 140 10.01 9.24 5.04
N LYS A 141 10.85 10.19 5.45
CA LYS A 141 10.48 11.60 5.45
C LYS A 141 10.07 12.06 4.04
N LEU A 142 10.89 11.79 3.02
CA LEU A 142 10.60 12.15 1.63
C LEU A 142 9.26 11.59 1.15
N LEU A 143 8.98 10.32 1.43
CA LEU A 143 7.73 9.66 1.04
C LEU A 143 6.50 10.30 1.67
N ILE A 144 6.57 10.66 2.95
CA ILE A 144 5.45 11.29 3.67
C ILE A 144 5.29 12.74 3.23
N ASP A 145 6.40 13.51 3.13
CA ASP A 145 6.40 14.88 2.62
C ASP A 145 5.71 14.91 1.25
N ARG A 146 6.07 13.96 0.39
CA ARG A 146 5.57 13.93 -0.98
C ARG A 146 4.08 13.59 -1.06
N MET A 147 3.59 12.67 -0.24
CA MET A 147 2.13 12.45 -0.13
C MET A 147 1.40 13.70 0.37
N CYS A 148 1.94 14.36 1.40
CA CYS A 148 1.38 15.62 1.92
C CYS A 148 1.34 16.71 0.84
N GLU A 149 2.41 16.89 0.07
CA GLU A 149 2.48 17.85 -1.04
C GLU A 149 1.41 17.57 -2.10
N VAL A 150 1.26 16.30 -2.51
CA VAL A 150 0.26 15.93 -3.52
C VAL A 150 -1.17 16.20 -3.01
N ILE A 151 -1.47 15.85 -1.76
CA ILE A 151 -2.77 16.13 -1.14
C ILE A 151 -3.05 17.64 -1.10
N ALA A 152 -2.09 18.43 -0.61
CA ALA A 152 -2.22 19.87 -0.49
C ALA A 152 -2.34 20.57 -1.85
N ALA A 153 -1.62 20.09 -2.87
CA ALA A 153 -1.69 20.61 -4.23
C ALA A 153 -3.08 20.46 -4.86
N HIS A 154 -3.87 19.48 -4.42
CA HIS A 154 -5.28 19.29 -4.83
C HIS A 154 -6.26 20.04 -3.92
N GLY A 155 -5.78 20.89 -3.01
CA GLY A 155 -6.61 21.69 -2.11
C GLY A 155 -7.28 20.91 -0.97
N ALA A 156 -6.92 19.63 -0.80
CA ALA A 156 -7.47 18.77 0.25
C ALA A 156 -6.66 18.89 1.55
N ARG A 157 -7.34 18.68 2.68
CA ARG A 157 -6.70 18.53 4.00
C ARG A 157 -6.22 17.10 4.18
N SER A 158 -5.22 16.87 5.04
CA SER A 158 -4.80 15.51 5.41
C SER A 158 -4.99 15.22 6.90
N PHE A 159 -5.52 14.05 7.22
CA PHE A 159 -5.53 13.47 8.57
C PHE A 159 -4.85 12.10 8.55
N TRP A 160 -3.79 11.94 9.33
CA TRP A 160 -2.95 10.75 9.30
C TRP A 160 -3.16 9.88 10.54
N VAL A 161 -3.38 8.59 10.36
CA VAL A 161 -3.41 7.61 11.43
C VAL A 161 -2.04 6.95 11.50
N LEU A 162 -1.23 7.36 12.48
CA LEU A 162 0.13 6.83 12.64
C LEU A 162 0.10 5.33 13.02
N PRO A 163 1.21 4.58 12.84
CA PRO A 163 1.27 3.17 13.18
C PRO A 163 0.88 2.88 14.64
N PRO A 164 0.07 1.84 14.91
CA PRO A 164 -0.23 1.42 16.27
C PRO A 164 0.96 0.68 16.90
N HIS A 165 0.83 0.39 18.19
CA HIS A 165 1.80 -0.42 18.91
C HIS A 165 1.92 -1.82 18.28
N SER A 166 3.11 -2.21 17.85
CA SER A 166 3.40 -3.60 17.47
C SER A 166 4.05 -4.35 18.64
N HIS A 167 4.01 -5.68 18.63
CA HIS A 167 4.72 -6.48 19.65
C HIS A 167 6.22 -6.12 19.67
N GLU A 168 6.80 -5.91 20.86
CA GLU A 168 8.16 -5.36 20.99
C GLU A 168 9.25 -6.31 20.46
N GLU A 169 9.03 -7.62 20.51
CA GLU A 169 9.94 -8.59 19.87
C GLU A 169 9.87 -8.56 18.34
N ARG A 170 8.76 -8.09 17.77
CA ARG A 170 8.63 -7.90 16.31
C ARG A 170 9.28 -6.59 15.88
N PHE A 171 8.97 -5.51 16.59
CA PHE A 171 9.55 -4.18 16.40
C PHE A 171 9.84 -3.56 17.76
N ALA A 172 11.13 -3.37 18.09
CA ALA A 172 11.53 -2.75 19.36
C ALA A 172 10.86 -1.39 19.56
N ARG A 173 10.50 -1.05 20.81
CA ARG A 173 9.72 0.15 21.13
C ARG A 173 10.38 1.44 20.61
N GLU A 174 11.70 1.52 20.67
CA GLU A 174 12.49 2.65 20.18
C GLU A 174 12.33 2.83 18.67
N LEU A 175 12.27 1.73 17.91
CA LEU A 175 12.03 1.76 16.47
C LEU A 175 10.63 2.27 16.16
N GLN A 176 9.63 1.87 16.97
CA GLN A 176 8.25 2.34 16.83
C GLN A 176 8.13 3.84 17.08
N GLN A 177 8.79 4.32 18.13
CA GLN A 177 8.86 5.74 18.46
C GLN A 177 9.58 6.55 17.38
N GLU A 178 10.70 6.04 16.87
CA GLU A 178 11.46 6.68 15.80
C GLU A 178 10.62 6.85 14.53
N LEU A 179 9.93 5.80 14.09
CA LEU A 179 9.05 5.88 12.92
C LEU A 179 7.94 6.91 13.13
N GLY A 180 7.25 6.84 14.28
CA GLY A 180 6.19 7.79 14.63
C GLY A 180 6.67 9.24 14.64
N GLN A 181 7.88 9.49 15.15
CA GLN A 181 8.49 10.81 15.17
C GLN A 181 8.80 11.33 13.76
N ILE A 182 9.39 10.52 12.88
CA ILE A 182 9.71 10.93 11.50
C ILE A 182 8.43 11.31 10.76
N MET A 183 7.39 10.45 10.85
CA MET A 183 6.11 10.70 10.21
C MET A 183 5.46 11.98 10.75
N ARG A 184 5.40 12.14 12.08
CA ARG A 184 4.83 13.32 12.73
C ARG A 184 5.49 14.61 12.24
N GLN A 185 6.82 14.66 12.24
CA GLN A 185 7.56 15.85 11.82
C GLN A 185 7.24 16.25 10.38
N SER A 186 7.12 15.28 9.48
CA SER A 186 6.71 15.52 8.10
C SER A 186 5.28 16.06 8.02
N ILE A 187 4.32 15.39 8.68
CA ILE A 187 2.90 15.78 8.67
C ILE A 187 2.72 17.19 9.22
N GLU A 188 3.34 17.52 10.35
CA GLU A 188 3.29 18.85 10.98
C GLU A 188 3.90 19.93 10.09
N ALA A 189 5.02 19.64 9.41
CA ALA A 189 5.65 20.58 8.47
C ALA A 189 4.72 20.96 7.31
N HIS A 190 3.80 20.06 6.94
CA HIS A 190 2.78 20.28 5.93
C HIS A 190 1.40 20.64 6.51
N GLN A 191 1.32 21.01 7.79
CA GLN A 191 0.08 21.39 8.47
C GLN A 191 -1.02 20.31 8.45
N GLY A 192 -0.62 19.04 8.30
CA GLY A 192 -1.53 17.92 8.43
C GLY A 192 -1.87 17.65 9.89
N ASN A 193 -3.06 17.07 10.11
CA ASN A 193 -3.44 16.55 11.43
C ASN A 193 -3.05 15.07 11.53
N TYR A 194 -2.88 14.57 12.74
CA TYR A 194 -2.60 13.15 12.95
C TYR A 194 -3.19 12.61 14.26
N PHE A 195 -3.40 11.29 14.29
CA PHE A 195 -3.66 10.51 15.49
C PHE A 195 -2.46 9.59 15.79
N ASP A 196 -1.88 9.75 16.98
CA ASP A 196 -0.75 8.94 17.42
C ASP A 196 -1.21 7.60 18.01
N SER A 197 -1.42 6.63 17.13
CA SER A 197 -1.94 5.30 17.54
C SER A 197 -1.02 4.59 18.53
N LEU A 198 0.31 4.80 18.48
CA LEU A 198 1.25 4.18 19.41
C LEU A 198 0.97 4.57 20.87
N ALA A 199 0.50 5.81 21.11
CA ALA A 199 0.17 6.29 22.45
C ALA A 199 -1.16 5.72 23.00
N HIS A 200 -2.01 5.18 22.13
CA HIS A 200 -3.39 4.79 22.45
C HIS A 200 -3.68 3.30 22.27
N THR A 201 -2.73 2.54 21.75
CA THR A 201 -2.91 1.13 21.47
C THR A 201 -1.84 0.30 22.15
N LYS A 202 -2.16 -0.96 22.46
CA LYS A 202 -1.21 -1.94 22.97
C LYS A 202 -1.49 -3.29 22.34
N PHE A 203 -0.50 -3.86 21.68
CA PHE A 203 -0.61 -5.21 21.15
C PHE A 203 -0.51 -6.22 22.29
N THR A 204 -1.51 -7.08 22.43
CA THR A 204 -1.63 -8.07 23.51
C THR A 204 -1.57 -9.51 23.02
N GLY A 205 -1.62 -9.73 21.70
CA GLY A 205 -1.53 -11.05 21.09
C GLY A 205 -0.20 -11.73 21.43
N ALA A 206 -0.25 -13.03 21.69
CA ALA A 206 0.94 -13.82 21.96
C ALA A 206 1.83 -13.88 20.70
N TYR A 207 3.07 -13.41 20.81
CA TYR A 207 4.09 -13.56 19.77
C TYR A 207 5.02 -14.74 20.12
N PRO A 208 5.46 -15.56 19.15
CA PRO A 208 5.22 -15.49 17.71
C PRO A 208 3.97 -16.27 17.24
N ALA A 209 3.05 -16.64 18.14
CA ALA A 209 1.80 -17.31 17.75
C ALA A 209 0.91 -16.43 16.84
N THR A 210 1.05 -15.12 16.98
CA THR A 210 0.55 -14.08 16.09
C THR A 210 1.72 -13.37 15.41
N ASP A 211 1.47 -12.57 14.38
CA ASP A 211 2.51 -11.84 13.67
C ASP A 211 3.08 -10.62 14.42
N GLY A 212 2.47 -10.25 15.55
CA GLY A 212 2.87 -9.10 16.36
C GLY A 212 2.48 -7.75 15.77
N ILE A 213 1.59 -7.71 14.77
CA ILE A 213 1.21 -6.52 14.02
C ILE A 213 -0.30 -6.37 13.92
N HIS A 214 -1.01 -7.43 13.50
CA HIS A 214 -2.44 -7.35 13.18
C HIS A 214 -3.29 -7.61 14.43
N TYR A 215 -4.09 -6.59 14.79
CA TYR A 215 -4.95 -6.62 15.96
C TYR A 215 -6.16 -7.54 15.76
N GLY A 216 -6.68 -8.08 16.87
CA GLY A 216 -7.99 -8.71 16.90
C GLY A 216 -9.10 -7.72 16.53
N ALA A 217 -10.27 -8.26 16.17
CA ALA A 217 -11.38 -7.45 15.68
C ALA A 217 -11.90 -6.44 16.72
N GLU A 218 -11.89 -6.80 18.01
CA GLU A 218 -12.33 -5.95 19.10
C GLU A 218 -11.36 -4.78 19.28
N GLU A 219 -10.07 -5.05 19.46
CA GLU A 219 -9.06 -4.02 19.67
C GLU A 219 -8.87 -3.11 18.45
N ALA A 220 -9.01 -3.67 17.24
CA ALA A 220 -9.00 -2.88 16.00
C ALA A 220 -10.22 -1.95 15.89
N SER A 221 -11.39 -2.38 16.39
CA SER A 221 -12.60 -1.54 16.44
C SER A 221 -12.45 -0.40 17.45
N ASP A 222 -11.92 -0.69 18.64
CA ASP A 222 -11.64 0.32 19.66
C ASP A 222 -10.64 1.37 19.16
N TRP A 223 -9.58 0.92 18.49
CA TRP A 223 -8.61 1.80 17.85
C TRP A 223 -9.27 2.72 16.81
N ALA A 224 -10.15 2.19 15.96
CA ALA A 224 -10.90 3.01 15.00
C ALA A 224 -11.80 4.04 15.70
N MET A 225 -12.51 3.66 16.76
CA MET A 225 -13.36 4.60 17.51
C MET A 225 -12.57 5.74 18.16
N MET A 226 -11.40 5.45 18.74
CA MET A 226 -10.50 6.47 19.29
C MET A 226 -9.99 7.41 18.19
N THR A 227 -9.63 6.85 17.03
CA THR A 227 -9.19 7.61 15.85
C THR A 227 -10.30 8.54 15.35
N MET A 228 -11.53 8.03 15.23
CA MET A 228 -12.70 8.81 14.80
C MET A 228 -13.01 9.98 15.73
N LYS A 229 -12.89 9.77 17.05
CA LYS A 229 -13.06 10.86 18.03
C LYS A 229 -12.02 11.97 17.84
N CYS A 230 -10.77 11.61 17.54
CA CYS A 230 -9.72 12.59 17.24
C CYS A 230 -9.96 13.30 15.90
N LEU A 231 -10.38 12.56 14.86
CA LEU A 231 -10.73 13.12 13.57
C LEU A 231 -11.86 14.16 13.70
N GLN A 232 -12.94 13.83 14.41
CA GLN A 232 -14.05 14.74 14.69
C GLN A 232 -13.60 16.04 15.36
N ALA A 233 -12.68 15.95 16.33
CA ALA A 233 -12.15 17.13 17.01
C ALA A 233 -11.28 18.00 16.08
N SER A 234 -10.65 17.38 15.08
CA SER A 234 -9.75 18.04 14.12
C SER A 234 -10.49 18.66 12.93
N VAL A 235 -11.67 18.14 12.60
CA VAL A 235 -12.52 18.63 11.51
C VAL A 235 -13.60 19.54 12.09
N GLN A 236 -13.28 20.83 12.28
CA GLN A 236 -14.29 21.86 12.57
C GLN A 236 -15.16 22.09 11.31
N PRO A 237 -16.50 22.00 11.39
CA PRO A 237 -17.38 22.33 10.28
C PRO A 237 -17.18 23.80 9.85
N GLY A 238 -16.81 24.03 8.59
CA GLY A 238 -16.67 25.39 8.03
C GLY A 238 -15.40 26.15 8.43
N GLY A 239 -14.38 25.47 8.99
CA GLY A 239 -13.06 26.07 9.13
C GLY A 239 -12.50 26.44 7.75
N PRO A 240 -11.89 27.63 7.57
CA PRO A 240 -11.42 28.06 6.26
C PRO A 240 -10.40 27.07 5.68
N LEU A 241 -10.63 26.68 4.42
CA LEU A 241 -9.63 26.01 3.58
C LEU A 241 -8.51 27.01 3.31
N VAL A 242 -7.53 27.10 4.20
CA VAL A 242 -6.32 27.87 3.92
C VAL A 242 -5.43 26.99 3.03
N ALA A 243 -5.84 26.84 1.76
CA ALA A 243 -4.95 26.35 0.73
C ALA A 243 -3.86 27.40 0.53
N ARG A 244 -2.74 27.27 1.27
CA ARG A 244 -1.55 28.03 0.94
C ARG A 244 -0.93 27.40 -0.30
N ALA A 245 -0.63 28.23 -1.29
CA ALA A 245 0.18 27.82 -2.43
C ALA A 245 1.49 27.23 -1.92
N VAL A 246 1.60 25.90 -1.96
CA VAL A 246 2.88 25.22 -1.80
C VAL A 246 3.68 25.58 -3.06
N PRO A 247 4.91 26.12 -2.94
CA PRO A 247 5.74 26.31 -4.12
C PRO A 247 5.86 24.98 -4.83
N VAL A 248 5.53 24.96 -6.13
CA VAL A 248 5.67 23.76 -6.97
C VAL A 248 7.12 23.32 -6.88
N VAL A 249 7.38 22.25 -6.14
CA VAL A 249 8.69 21.61 -6.12
C VAL A 249 8.87 21.02 -7.51
N GLU A 250 9.76 21.63 -8.30
CA GLU A 250 10.15 21.09 -9.59
C GLU A 250 10.59 19.64 -9.39
N LYS A 251 9.96 18.75 -10.17
CA LYS A 251 10.27 17.32 -10.21
C LYS A 251 11.79 17.17 -10.23
N PRO A 252 12.44 16.52 -9.24
CA PRO A 252 13.88 16.35 -9.28
C PRO A 252 14.23 15.67 -10.61
N SER A 253 15.10 16.34 -11.37
CA SER A 253 15.57 15.82 -12.65
C SER A 253 16.03 14.39 -12.47
N ALA A 254 15.53 13.48 -13.31
CA ALA A 254 15.90 12.07 -13.35
C ALA A 254 17.43 11.84 -13.48
N ALA A 255 18.20 12.90 -13.75
CA ALA A 255 19.65 12.89 -13.83
C ALA A 255 20.39 12.63 -12.49
N ALA A 256 19.73 12.76 -11.32
CA ALA A 256 20.40 12.50 -10.03
C ALA A 256 20.33 11.03 -9.56
N ALA A 257 19.45 10.21 -10.15
CA ALA A 257 19.24 8.81 -9.74
C ALA A 257 19.96 7.77 -10.62
N VAL A 258 20.74 8.20 -11.62
CA VAL A 258 21.48 7.29 -12.52
C VAL A 258 22.96 7.68 -12.56
N ARG A 259 23.72 7.25 -11.55
CA ARG A 259 25.17 7.07 -11.67
C ARG A 259 25.51 5.66 -11.26
N SER A 260 25.31 4.72 -12.18
CA SER A 260 26.02 3.43 -12.28
C SER A 260 25.39 2.61 -13.43
N ALA A 261 25.74 2.93 -14.67
CA ALA A 261 25.70 1.99 -15.80
C ALA A 261 26.33 2.68 -17.02
N GLU A 262 27.61 2.43 -17.26
CA GLU A 262 28.20 2.68 -18.57
C GLU A 262 27.61 1.67 -19.56
N VAL A 263 26.94 2.18 -20.60
CA VAL A 263 26.28 1.41 -21.64
C VAL A 263 27.30 1.01 -22.71
N PHE A 264 27.56 -0.29 -22.82
CA PHE A 264 28.18 -0.89 -24.00
C PHE A 264 27.15 -0.89 -25.14
N SER A 265 27.46 -0.23 -26.26
CA SER A 265 26.59 -0.17 -27.46
C SER A 265 27.05 -1.18 -28.51
N LEU A 266 26.15 -2.01 -29.04
CA LEU A 266 26.31 -2.76 -30.30
C LEU A 266 24.92 -3.02 -30.96
N PRO A 267 24.85 -3.36 -32.27
CA PRO A 267 24.06 -2.62 -33.24
C PRO A 267 22.72 -3.23 -33.66
N ALA A 268 21.96 -2.41 -34.38
CA ALA A 268 20.63 -2.65 -34.92
C ALA A 268 20.56 -3.72 -36.04
N ALA A 269 19.51 -4.53 -35.96
CA ALA A 269 18.85 -5.23 -37.06
C ALA A 269 17.39 -5.43 -36.59
N GLY A 270 16.32 -5.36 -37.36
CA GLY A 270 16.07 -5.16 -38.77
C GLY A 270 14.54 -5.30 -38.90
N SER A 271 13.92 -4.40 -39.64
CA SER A 271 12.47 -4.28 -39.81
C SER A 271 11.85 -5.45 -40.59
N ALA A 272 10.65 -5.88 -40.18
CA ALA A 272 9.67 -6.47 -41.09
C ALA A 272 8.22 -6.17 -40.62
N SER A 273 7.46 -5.55 -41.52
CA SER A 273 6.02 -5.28 -41.42
C SER A 273 5.18 -6.49 -41.86
N LEU A 274 3.90 -6.50 -41.45
CA LEU A 274 2.66 -6.97 -42.13
C LEU A 274 1.68 -7.37 -41.00
N GLY A 275 0.39 -7.10 -40.98
CA GLY A 275 -0.56 -6.51 -41.92
C GLY A 275 -1.91 -6.29 -41.20
N ALA A 276 -2.81 -5.57 -41.86
CA ALA A 276 -4.09 -5.12 -41.33
C ALA A 276 -5.21 -6.18 -41.34
N GLY A 277 -6.21 -6.00 -40.47
CA GLY A 277 -7.58 -6.45 -40.73
C GLY A 277 -8.42 -6.79 -39.49
N GLY A 278 -9.59 -6.16 -39.37
CA GLY A 278 -10.77 -6.80 -38.75
C GLY A 278 -11.45 -6.07 -37.59
N ASN A 279 -12.49 -5.28 -37.90
CA ASN A 279 -13.51 -4.80 -36.98
C ASN A 279 -14.37 -5.95 -36.43
N ALA A 280 -14.69 -5.93 -35.12
CA ALA A 280 -15.87 -6.60 -34.59
C ALA A 280 -16.42 -5.87 -33.35
N THR A 281 -17.72 -5.61 -33.40
CA THR A 281 -18.60 -4.97 -32.40
C THR A 281 -18.80 -5.84 -31.16
N ALA A 282 -18.66 -5.27 -29.96
CA ALA A 282 -18.89 -5.95 -28.69
C ALA A 282 -20.26 -5.63 -28.07
N ALA A 283 -21.04 -6.68 -27.81
CA ALA A 283 -22.26 -6.69 -26.99
C ALA A 283 -21.89 -6.99 -25.51
N PRO A 284 -22.81 -6.78 -24.53
CA PRO A 284 -22.43 -6.61 -23.13
C PRO A 284 -22.01 -7.91 -22.44
N ALA A 285 -20.98 -7.79 -21.59
CA ALA A 285 -20.29 -8.90 -20.93
C ALA A 285 -21.16 -9.60 -19.87
N LYS A 286 -21.26 -10.92 -19.98
CA LYS A 286 -21.65 -11.84 -18.91
C LYS A 286 -20.51 -11.95 -17.89
N VAL A 287 -20.89 -12.08 -16.62
CA VAL A 287 -20.00 -12.45 -15.51
C VAL A 287 -19.37 -13.81 -15.81
N ILE A 288 -18.05 -13.86 -15.93
CA ILE A 288 -17.25 -15.08 -16.08
C ILE A 288 -16.66 -15.41 -14.71
N GLU A 289 -17.09 -16.53 -14.12
CA GLU A 289 -16.41 -17.18 -13.00
C GLU A 289 -14.98 -17.55 -13.40
N GLY A 290 -14.04 -17.37 -12.46
CA GLY A 290 -12.60 -17.25 -12.68
C GLY A 290 -11.99 -18.21 -13.70
N ALA A 291 -11.39 -17.62 -14.74
CA ALA A 291 -10.46 -18.33 -15.61
C ALA A 291 -9.30 -18.90 -14.76
N PRO A 292 -8.82 -20.13 -15.05
CA PRO A 292 -7.66 -20.68 -14.39
C PRO A 292 -6.47 -19.73 -14.60
N VAL A 293 -5.81 -19.36 -13.50
CA VAL A 293 -4.55 -18.63 -13.53
C VAL A 293 -3.61 -19.44 -14.44
N GLU A 294 -3.22 -18.88 -15.58
CA GLU A 294 -2.26 -19.51 -16.50
C GLU A 294 -1.04 -19.93 -15.69
N ALA A 295 -0.77 -21.24 -15.66
CA ALA A 295 0.34 -21.79 -14.91
C ALA A 295 1.62 -21.14 -15.43
N VAL A 296 2.25 -20.30 -14.61
CA VAL A 296 3.50 -19.63 -14.98
C VAL A 296 4.51 -20.74 -15.33
N PRO A 297 5.07 -20.70 -16.55
CA PRO A 297 5.84 -21.83 -17.07
C PRO A 297 7.13 -22.03 -16.27
N GLU A 298 7.55 -23.29 -16.19
CA GLU A 298 8.87 -23.68 -15.71
C GLU A 298 9.97 -22.94 -16.49
N VAL A 299 11.02 -22.49 -15.79
CA VAL A 299 12.16 -21.80 -16.39
C VAL A 299 13.46 -22.51 -16.07
N LEU A 300 14.46 -22.41 -16.94
CA LEU A 300 15.83 -22.91 -16.70
C LEU A 300 16.80 -21.75 -16.90
N LEU A 301 17.43 -21.31 -15.82
CA LEU A 301 18.22 -20.08 -15.82
C LEU A 301 19.62 -20.36 -15.31
N LYS A 302 20.61 -19.74 -15.95
CA LYS A 302 21.92 -19.47 -15.35
C LYS A 302 21.83 -18.12 -14.64
N LEU A 303 22.15 -18.13 -13.35
CA LEU A 303 21.92 -17.06 -12.41
C LEU A 303 23.22 -16.65 -11.74
N ARG A 304 23.33 -15.39 -11.38
CA ARG A 304 24.38 -14.87 -10.49
C ARG A 304 23.75 -14.33 -9.23
N LEU A 305 24.19 -14.80 -8.07
CA LEU A 305 23.66 -14.35 -6.79
C LEU A 305 23.99 -12.88 -6.58
N VAL A 306 22.98 -12.05 -6.38
CA VAL A 306 23.15 -10.60 -6.11
C VAL A 306 22.98 -10.32 -4.63
N GLU A 307 21.97 -10.94 -4.01
CA GLU A 307 21.62 -10.71 -2.61
C GLU A 307 21.01 -11.99 -2.02
N LYS A 308 21.27 -12.27 -0.75
CA LYS A 308 20.66 -13.40 -0.03
C LYS A 308 20.17 -12.96 1.34
N SER A 309 19.06 -13.54 1.79
CA SER A 309 18.61 -13.31 3.14
C SER A 309 19.62 -13.77 4.19
N GLU A 310 19.69 -13.06 5.32
CA GLU A 310 20.49 -13.50 6.45
C GLU A 310 19.89 -14.76 7.08
N ILE A 311 20.70 -15.82 7.19
CA ILE A 311 20.28 -17.06 7.83
C ILE A 311 20.70 -16.98 9.30
N PRO A 312 19.76 -16.98 10.25
CA PRO A 312 20.10 -16.96 11.67
C PRO A 312 20.91 -18.22 12.05
N ARG A 313 21.59 -18.17 13.20
CA ARG A 313 22.34 -19.34 13.69
C ARG A 313 21.38 -20.51 13.85
N LEU A 314 21.85 -21.73 13.54
CA LEU A 314 21.00 -22.94 13.58
C LEU A 314 20.33 -23.17 14.94
N THR A 315 20.95 -22.71 16.04
CA THR A 315 20.37 -22.75 17.39
C THR A 315 19.11 -21.90 17.55
N ASP A 316 18.98 -20.89 16.70
CA ASP A 316 17.96 -19.85 16.74
C ASP A 316 16.83 -20.16 15.73
N VAL A 317 16.95 -21.24 14.95
CA VAL A 317 15.93 -21.70 13.99
C VAL A 317 14.96 -22.67 14.67
N SER A 318 13.69 -22.28 14.78
CA SER A 318 12.66 -23.08 15.44
C SER A 318 12.31 -24.38 14.70
N TYR A 319 12.55 -24.44 13.38
CA TYR A 319 12.11 -25.53 12.52
C TYR A 319 13.27 -26.40 12.02
N ALA A 320 12.95 -27.67 11.73
CA ALA A 320 13.94 -28.60 11.18
C ALA A 320 14.35 -28.22 9.74
N ASN A 321 13.46 -27.55 9.00
CA ASN A 321 13.65 -27.12 7.63
C ASN A 321 13.24 -25.66 7.48
N ALA A 322 13.96 -24.91 6.65
CA ALA A 322 13.66 -23.51 6.37
C ALA A 322 14.11 -23.12 4.95
N LEU A 323 13.42 -22.13 4.40
CA LEU A 323 13.75 -21.49 3.13
C LEU A 323 14.45 -20.15 3.38
N GLY A 324 15.33 -19.75 2.47
CA GLY A 324 15.92 -18.41 2.43
C GLY A 324 15.63 -17.77 1.07
N THR A 325 15.17 -16.52 1.08
CA THR A 325 14.88 -15.75 -0.15
C THR A 325 16.15 -15.13 -0.72
N TYR A 326 16.53 -15.52 -1.93
CA TYR A 326 17.73 -15.04 -2.61
C TYR A 326 17.31 -14.32 -3.88
N GLU A 327 17.97 -13.20 -4.20
CA GLU A 327 17.78 -12.43 -5.42
C GLU A 327 18.97 -12.65 -6.35
N TYR A 328 18.67 -13.00 -7.60
CA TYR A 328 19.67 -13.29 -8.62
C TYR A 328 19.51 -12.37 -9.82
N GLU A 329 20.63 -12.10 -10.48
CA GLU A 329 20.69 -11.59 -11.85
C GLU A 329 20.63 -12.78 -12.83
N VAL A 330 19.81 -12.63 -13.88
CA VAL A 330 19.68 -13.65 -14.94
C VAL A 330 20.81 -13.47 -15.94
N VAL A 331 21.83 -14.33 -15.85
CA VAL A 331 22.98 -14.34 -16.76
C VAL A 331 22.61 -14.96 -18.11
N LYS A 332 21.78 -16.01 -18.09
CA LYS A 332 21.28 -16.67 -19.30
C LYS A 332 19.93 -17.33 -19.03
N ASP A 333 18.95 -17.00 -19.86
CA ASP A 333 17.72 -17.77 -19.97
C ASP A 333 17.91 -18.90 -20.99
N VAL A 334 17.89 -20.16 -20.53
CA VAL A 334 18.17 -21.33 -21.37
C VAL A 334 16.95 -21.72 -22.21
N LEU A 335 15.74 -21.46 -21.72
CA LEU A 335 14.49 -21.80 -22.43
C LEU A 335 13.89 -20.60 -23.19
N GLY A 336 14.34 -19.38 -22.90
CA GLY A 336 13.88 -18.16 -23.58
C GLY A 336 12.46 -17.73 -23.16
N ASN A 337 12.01 -18.13 -21.97
CA ASN A 337 10.67 -17.90 -21.46
C ASN A 337 10.61 -17.09 -20.14
N TYR A 338 11.73 -16.50 -19.70
CA TYR A 338 11.80 -15.62 -18.54
C TYR A 338 12.10 -14.16 -18.96
N PRO A 339 11.14 -13.23 -18.82
CA PRO A 339 11.26 -11.90 -19.42
C PRO A 339 12.08 -10.88 -18.61
N ALA A 340 12.45 -11.20 -17.36
CA ALA A 340 13.07 -10.25 -16.44
C ALA A 340 14.58 -10.50 -16.27
N GLN A 341 15.33 -9.45 -15.96
CA GLN A 341 16.77 -9.53 -15.68
C GLN A 341 17.09 -10.00 -14.26
N ARG A 342 16.09 -10.04 -13.37
CA ARG A 342 16.24 -10.47 -11.98
C ARG A 342 15.15 -11.43 -11.60
N ILE A 343 15.48 -12.35 -10.69
CA ILE A 343 14.55 -13.35 -10.15
C ILE A 343 14.76 -13.54 -8.65
N ARG A 344 13.66 -13.80 -7.94
CA ARG A 344 13.68 -14.21 -6.53
C ARG A 344 13.42 -15.68 -6.40
N VAL A 345 14.26 -16.34 -5.63
CA VAL A 345 14.22 -17.78 -5.43
C VAL A 345 14.26 -18.08 -3.94
N ALA A 346 13.23 -18.77 -3.45
CA ALA A 346 13.22 -19.39 -2.14
C ALA A 346 14.03 -20.70 -2.21
N ASN A 347 15.22 -20.68 -1.59
CA ASN A 347 16.13 -21.81 -1.56
C ASN A 347 15.99 -22.58 -0.25
N GLY A 348 16.10 -23.92 -0.30
CA GLY A 348 16.24 -24.73 0.92
C GLY A 348 17.58 -24.46 1.59
N VAL A 349 17.59 -23.61 2.63
CA VAL A 349 18.82 -23.19 3.32
C VAL A 349 19.09 -23.99 4.58
N VAL A 350 18.05 -24.53 5.22
CA VAL A 350 18.16 -25.46 6.35
C VAL A 350 17.39 -26.73 6.02
N PHE A 351 18.02 -27.88 6.20
CA PHE A 351 17.38 -29.19 6.08
C PHE A 351 17.85 -30.13 7.19
N HIS A 352 16.92 -30.74 7.93
CA HIS A 352 17.22 -31.54 9.12
C HIS A 352 18.20 -30.86 10.10
N ARG A 353 17.96 -29.57 10.38
CA ARG A 353 18.79 -28.71 11.25
C ARG A 353 20.26 -28.59 10.80
N LYS A 354 20.53 -28.75 9.50
CA LYS A 354 21.85 -28.51 8.90
C LYS A 354 21.73 -27.47 7.79
N LEU A 355 22.71 -26.57 7.73
CA LEU A 355 22.86 -25.66 6.61
C LEU A 355 23.14 -26.46 5.33
N THR A 356 22.43 -26.14 4.26
CA THR A 356 22.69 -26.73 2.94
C THR A 356 23.91 -26.07 2.28
N HIS A 357 24.33 -26.58 1.12
CA HIS A 357 25.40 -25.94 0.36
C HIS A 357 24.97 -24.57 -0.20
N ILE A 358 23.69 -24.41 -0.55
CA ILE A 358 23.13 -23.14 -1.04
C ILE A 358 23.25 -22.05 0.00
N ALA A 359 23.07 -22.38 1.28
CA ALA A 359 23.24 -21.44 2.40
C ALA A 359 24.63 -20.77 2.45
N ARG A 360 25.64 -21.38 1.82
CA ARG A 360 27.04 -20.93 1.82
C ARG A 360 27.42 -20.13 0.58
N GLN A 361 26.52 -19.96 -0.39
CA GLN A 361 26.80 -19.17 -1.59
C GLN A 361 26.95 -17.70 -1.21
N GLU A 362 27.90 -17.00 -1.82
CA GLU A 362 28.13 -15.58 -1.62
C GLU A 362 27.70 -14.77 -2.85
N PRO A 363 27.31 -13.49 -2.68
CA PRO A 363 27.05 -12.61 -3.80
C PRO A 363 28.21 -12.62 -4.82
N GLY A 364 27.88 -12.82 -6.10
CA GLY A 364 28.81 -13.05 -7.19
C GLY A 364 28.91 -14.50 -7.66
N ASP A 365 28.49 -15.48 -6.85
CA ASP A 365 28.48 -16.88 -7.25
C ASP A 365 27.47 -17.14 -8.38
N ASP A 366 27.87 -17.96 -9.36
CA ASP A 366 27.02 -18.40 -10.45
C ASP A 366 26.38 -19.76 -10.13
N ILE A 367 25.10 -19.96 -10.51
CA ILE A 367 24.39 -21.23 -10.40
C ILE A 367 23.44 -21.44 -11.58
N GLU A 368 23.22 -22.69 -11.99
CA GLU A 368 22.19 -23.04 -12.96
C GLU A 368 21.04 -23.74 -12.24
N LEU A 369 19.81 -23.21 -12.36
CA LEU A 369 18.64 -23.72 -11.67
C LEU A 369 17.46 -23.90 -12.62
N ARG A 370 16.77 -25.03 -12.47
CA ARG A 370 15.43 -25.25 -13.01
C ARG A 370 14.42 -24.81 -11.96
N LEU A 371 13.62 -23.81 -12.29
CA LEU A 371 12.76 -23.09 -11.34
C LEU A 371 11.30 -23.19 -11.73
N VAL A 372 10.44 -23.23 -10.72
CA VAL A 372 8.99 -23.10 -10.84
C VAL A 372 8.49 -22.11 -9.79
N PRO A 373 7.31 -21.49 -9.97
CA PRO A 373 6.71 -20.67 -8.92
C PRO A 373 6.60 -21.44 -7.60
N LEU A 374 6.92 -20.80 -6.48
CA LEU A 374 6.77 -21.40 -5.14
C LEU A 374 5.31 -21.80 -4.86
N ALA A 375 4.36 -21.11 -5.49
CA ALA A 375 2.93 -21.44 -5.46
C ALA A 375 2.64 -22.90 -5.85
N ASN A 376 3.49 -23.51 -6.68
CA ASN A 376 3.32 -24.89 -7.16
C ASN A 376 3.66 -25.95 -6.09
N TYR A 377 4.26 -25.57 -4.96
CA TYR A 377 4.58 -26.47 -3.85
C TYR A 377 3.96 -26.00 -2.53
N PRO A 378 2.68 -26.35 -2.27
CA PRO A 378 1.99 -25.99 -1.03
C PRO A 378 2.71 -26.45 0.25
N SER A 379 3.44 -27.58 0.19
CA SER A 379 4.21 -28.09 1.32
C SER A 379 5.41 -27.21 1.70
N LEU A 380 6.03 -26.55 0.73
CA LEU A 380 7.16 -25.62 0.98
C LEU A 380 6.68 -24.29 1.56
N GLN A 381 5.46 -23.87 1.24
CA GLN A 381 4.87 -22.65 1.80
C GLN A 381 4.62 -22.74 3.31
N GLN A 382 4.57 -23.96 3.86
CA GLN A 382 4.46 -24.20 5.30
C GLN A 382 5.80 -24.07 6.03
N TRP A 383 6.92 -24.03 5.32
CA TRP A 383 8.23 -23.89 5.95
C TRP A 383 8.48 -22.45 6.37
N GLN A 384 9.28 -22.27 7.41
CA GLN A 384 9.77 -20.96 7.79
C GLN A 384 10.58 -20.37 6.62
N ILE A 385 10.26 -19.15 6.22
CA ILE A 385 10.99 -18.41 5.18
C ILE A 385 11.74 -17.25 5.84
N PHE A 386 13.05 -17.23 5.64
CA PHE A 386 13.89 -16.08 5.95
C PHE A 386 13.88 -15.14 4.74
N ASP A 387 13.12 -14.06 4.86
CA ASP A 387 13.09 -12.98 3.88
C ASP A 387 13.30 -11.64 4.59
N ASP A 388 14.54 -11.19 4.58
CA ASP A 388 14.93 -9.85 5.02
C ASP A 388 15.44 -8.97 3.87
N LEU A 389 15.24 -9.43 2.62
CA LEU A 389 15.47 -8.62 1.43
C LEU A 389 14.44 -7.47 1.38
N ARG A 390 14.74 -6.37 0.68
CA ARG A 390 13.75 -5.32 0.39
C ARG A 390 12.53 -5.99 -0.22
N PRO A 391 11.32 -5.75 0.26
CA PRO A 391 10.15 -6.31 -0.38
C PRO A 391 10.11 -5.90 -1.85
N ASN A 392 10.02 -6.88 -2.74
CA ASN A 392 9.75 -6.67 -4.16
C ASN A 392 8.51 -7.47 -4.51
N TYR A 393 7.36 -6.83 -4.35
CA TYR A 393 6.05 -7.46 -4.56
C TYR A 393 5.71 -7.66 -6.04
N GLU A 394 6.52 -7.11 -6.95
CA GLU A 394 6.37 -7.28 -8.40
C GLU A 394 7.02 -8.58 -8.89
N MET A 395 7.98 -9.11 -8.13
CA MET A 395 8.75 -10.28 -8.51
C MET A 395 8.16 -11.55 -7.86
N PRO A 396 7.53 -12.45 -8.63
CA PRO A 396 7.01 -13.69 -8.07
C PRO A 396 8.16 -14.53 -7.50
N LEU A 397 7.89 -15.20 -6.38
CA LEU A 397 8.86 -16.05 -5.71
C LEU A 397 8.90 -17.42 -6.38
N TYR A 398 10.06 -17.78 -6.92
CA TYR A 398 10.34 -19.10 -7.48
C TYR A 398 10.99 -20.02 -6.44
N THR A 399 11.10 -21.30 -6.75
CA THR A 399 11.87 -22.28 -5.99
C THR A 399 12.50 -23.29 -6.95
N PRO A 400 13.66 -23.89 -6.62
CA PRO A 400 14.18 -25.03 -7.36
C PRO A 400 13.12 -26.11 -7.52
N LYS A 401 12.97 -26.62 -8.74
CA LYS A 401 12.09 -27.74 -9.04
C LYS A 401 12.57 -28.97 -8.26
N LEU A 402 11.70 -29.50 -7.42
CA LEU A 402 11.93 -30.75 -6.71
C LEU A 402 11.64 -31.91 -7.67
N ASN A 403 12.59 -32.85 -7.76
CA ASN A 403 12.48 -34.06 -8.57
C ASN A 403 11.76 -35.19 -7.84
#